data_AF-A0A1M7ACK1-F1
#
_entry.id   AF-A0A1M7ACK1-F1
#
_cell.length_a   1.000
_cell.length_b   1.000
_cell.length_c   1.000
_cell.angle_alpha   90.00
_cell.angle_beta   90.00
_cell.angle_gamma   90.00
#
_symmetry.space_group_name_H-M   'P 1'
#
loop_
_entity.id
_entity.type
_entity.pdbx_description
1 polymer ?
#
loop_
_entity_poly.entity_id
_entity_poly.type
_entity_poly.pdbx_seq_one_letter_code
_entity_poly.pdbx_strand_id
1 'polypeptide(L)'
;MRALPVALFPLALLLAALFSGCSGEVSVDQEFVNLYVELRIAEMTYGKTSPMTRLVRQDALKAAGYTRESFLAKADEILGDERQWVPFQKAVNARIDSLLAPPAASAAAPGANTGNGPQKVAPKMPKPQPNMPAHKGGVR
;
A
#
# COMPACT_ATOMS: atom_id res chain seq x y z
N MET A 1 56.58 -9.31 16.01
CA MET A 1 56.08 -8.10 15.32
C MET A 1 55.55 -8.54 13.96
N ARG A 2 54.24 -8.70 13.80
CA ARG A 2 53.62 -9.11 12.52
C ARG A 2 53.17 -7.85 11.79
N ALA A 3 53.81 -7.56 10.66
CA ALA A 3 53.40 -6.50 9.75
C ALA A 3 52.01 -6.83 9.20
N LEU A 4 51.03 -5.96 9.48
CA LEU A 4 49.75 -6.01 8.79
C LEU A 4 49.95 -5.58 7.32
N PRO A 5 49.35 -6.27 6.35
CA PRO A 5 49.50 -5.93 4.94
C PRO A 5 48.78 -4.60 4.63
N VAL A 6 49.59 -3.58 4.33
CA VAL A 6 49.19 -2.21 3.92
C VAL A 6 48.30 -2.20 2.66
N ALA A 7 48.18 -3.32 1.95
CA ALA A 7 47.43 -3.46 0.69
C ALA A 7 45.90 -3.65 0.84
N LEU A 8 45.38 -3.85 2.06
CA LEU A 8 43.94 -4.07 2.29
C LEU A 8 43.12 -2.76 2.39
N PHE A 9 43.77 -1.65 2.70
CA PHE A 9 43.13 -0.34 2.83
C PHE A 9 42.60 0.25 1.50
N PRO A 10 43.34 0.24 0.37
CA PRO A 10 42.83 0.84 -0.86
C PRO A 10 41.69 0.04 -1.48
N LEU A 11 41.67 -1.29 -1.32
CA LEU A 11 40.59 -2.14 -1.83
C LEU A 11 39.29 -1.93 -1.04
N ALA A 12 39.37 -1.77 0.28
CA ALA A 12 38.23 -1.46 1.13
C ALA A 12 37.67 -0.05 0.85
N LEU A 13 38.54 0.94 0.57
CA LEU A 13 38.14 2.29 0.20
C LEU A 13 37.47 2.34 -1.20
N LEU A 14 37.97 1.54 -2.15
CA LEU A 14 37.40 1.41 -3.49
C LEU A 14 36.03 0.70 -3.46
N LEU A 15 35.87 -0.34 -2.62
CA LEU A 15 34.56 -0.98 -2.39
C LEU A 15 33.57 -0.05 -1.68
N ALA A 16 34.02 0.74 -0.70
CA ALA A 16 33.16 1.71 -0.02
C ALA A 16 32.70 2.84 -0.96
N ALA A 17 33.53 3.26 -1.92
CA ALA A 17 33.16 4.24 -2.93
C ALA A 17 32.12 3.72 -3.94
N LEU A 18 32.04 2.41 -4.16
CA LEU A 18 31.04 1.78 -5.03
C LEU A 18 29.64 1.66 -4.39
N PHE A 19 29.55 1.74 -3.05
CA PHE A 19 28.27 1.72 -2.33
C PHE A 19 27.77 3.11 -1.90
N SER A 20 28.57 4.17 -2.05
CA SER A 20 28.15 5.57 -1.86
C SER A 20 27.45 6.16 -3.09
N GLY A 21 26.72 5.33 -3.84
CA GLY A 21 25.68 5.83 -4.73
C GLY A 21 24.55 6.35 -3.85
N CYS A 22 24.52 7.67 -3.63
CA CYS A 22 23.27 8.35 -3.31
C CYS A 22 22.27 7.95 -4.41
N SER A 23 21.47 6.93 -4.12
CA SER A 23 20.30 6.59 -4.91
C SER A 23 19.52 7.88 -5.00
N GLY A 24 19.40 8.45 -6.20
CA GLY A 24 18.53 9.59 -6.44
C GLY A 24 17.10 9.12 -6.24
N GLU A 25 16.70 9.00 -4.98
CA GLU A 25 15.38 8.58 -4.58
C GLU A 25 14.43 9.70 -4.99
N VAL A 26 13.67 9.42 -6.03
CA VAL A 26 12.64 10.33 -6.52
C VAL A 26 11.54 10.35 -5.45
N SER A 27 11.50 11.41 -4.66
CA SER A 27 10.48 11.61 -3.64
C SER A 27 9.15 11.98 -4.30
N VAL A 28 8.07 11.32 -3.88
CA VAL A 28 6.72 11.57 -4.39
C VAL A 28 5.96 12.45 -3.41
N ASP A 29 5.42 13.55 -3.93
CA ASP A 29 4.53 14.44 -3.21
C ASP A 29 3.21 13.73 -2.83
N GLN A 30 3.05 13.43 -1.54
CA GLN A 30 1.90 12.69 -1.03
C GLN A 30 0.63 13.54 -0.99
N GLU A 31 0.74 14.86 -0.82
CA GLU A 31 -0.44 15.74 -0.84
C GLU A 31 -1.04 15.78 -2.24
N PHE A 32 -0.18 15.90 -3.25
CA PHE A 32 -0.59 15.81 -4.64
C PHE A 32 -1.22 14.46 -4.99
N VAL A 33 -0.65 13.34 -4.50
CA VAL A 33 -1.24 11.99 -4.70
C VAL A 33 -2.62 11.89 -4.06
N ASN A 34 -2.79 12.36 -2.83
CA ASN A 34 -4.07 12.34 -2.13
C ASN A 34 -5.14 13.14 -2.88
N LEU A 35 -4.79 14.36 -3.28
CA LEU A 35 -5.64 15.23 -4.08
C LEU A 35 -6.00 14.59 -5.42
N TYR A 36 -5.02 14.03 -6.15
CA TYR A 36 -5.25 13.34 -7.41
C TYR A 36 -6.29 12.22 -7.26
N VAL A 37 -6.14 11.38 -6.23
CA VAL A 37 -7.06 10.26 -5.97
C VAL A 37 -8.45 10.78 -5.60
N GLU A 38 -8.55 11.82 -4.78
CA GLU A 38 -9.84 12.42 -4.42
C GLU A 38 -10.59 12.98 -5.63
N LEU A 39 -9.89 13.69 -6.52
CA LEU A 39 -10.48 14.18 -7.77
C LEU A 39 -11.00 13.03 -8.65
N ARG A 40 -10.27 11.89 -8.69
CA ARG A 40 -10.72 10.69 -9.41
C ARG A 40 -11.94 10.04 -8.80
N ILE A 41 -12.00 9.95 -7.47
CA ILE A 41 -13.17 9.43 -6.75
C ILE A 41 -14.39 10.30 -7.02
N ALA A 42 -14.24 11.63 -7.01
CA ALA A 42 -15.31 12.55 -7.36
C ALA A 42 -15.82 12.34 -8.79
N GLU A 43 -14.91 12.17 -9.76
CA GLU A 43 -15.27 11.86 -11.16
C GLU A 43 -16.03 10.54 -11.29
N MET A 44 -15.62 9.49 -10.57
CA MET A 44 -16.30 8.20 -10.57
C MET A 44 -17.68 8.25 -9.89
N THR A 45 -17.80 9.04 -8.82
CA THR A 45 -19.02 9.11 -7.99
C THR A 45 -20.12 9.89 -8.70
N TYR A 46 -19.78 11.05 -9.28
CA TYR A 46 -20.75 11.99 -9.81
C TYR A 46 -20.74 12.08 -11.34
N GLY A 47 -19.79 11.43 -12.02
CA GLY A 47 -19.62 11.47 -13.47
C GLY A 47 -18.81 12.68 -13.96
N LYS A 48 -17.92 12.47 -14.93
CA LYS A 48 -16.91 13.45 -15.40
C LYS A 48 -17.47 14.84 -15.76
N THR A 49 -18.66 14.90 -16.32
CA THR A 49 -19.28 16.12 -16.87
C THR A 49 -20.41 16.68 -16.02
N SER A 50 -20.71 16.10 -14.86
CA SER A 50 -21.80 16.60 -14.02
C SER A 50 -21.44 17.93 -13.35
N PRO A 51 -22.43 18.80 -13.09
CA PRO A 51 -22.23 20.03 -12.31
C PRO A 51 -21.66 19.75 -10.92
N MET A 52 -22.08 18.64 -10.28
CA MET A 52 -21.58 18.24 -8.97
C MET A 52 -20.09 17.96 -8.96
N THR A 53 -19.58 17.21 -9.95
CA THR A 53 -18.14 16.94 -10.08
C THR A 53 -17.33 18.23 -10.22
N ARG A 54 -17.86 19.27 -10.86
CA ARG A 54 -17.19 20.56 -10.96
C ARG A 54 -17.05 21.23 -9.60
N LEU A 55 -18.12 21.24 -8.79
CA LEU A 55 -18.10 21.83 -7.45
C LEU A 55 -17.13 21.09 -6.53
N VAL A 56 -17.24 19.77 -6.47
CA VAL A 56 -16.37 18.93 -5.63
C VAL A 56 -14.90 19.08 -6.01
N ARG A 57 -14.56 19.11 -7.31
CA ARG A 57 -13.18 19.35 -7.75
C ARG A 57 -12.66 20.72 -7.32
N GLN A 58 -13.49 21.77 -7.39
CA GLN A 58 -13.09 23.10 -6.94
C GLN A 58 -12.84 23.14 -5.44
N ASP A 59 -13.68 22.49 -4.65
CA ASP A 59 -13.53 22.47 -3.20
C ASP A 59 -12.34 21.62 -2.76
N ALA A 60 -12.11 20.46 -3.37
CA ALA A 60 -10.94 19.61 -3.11
C ALA A 60 -9.62 20.33 -3.45
N LEU A 61 -9.56 21.02 -4.59
CA LEU A 61 -8.38 21.83 -4.96
C LEU A 61 -8.11 22.92 -3.92
N LYS A 62 -9.14 23.68 -3.52
CA LYS A 62 -9.01 24.73 -2.51
C LYS A 62 -8.57 24.16 -1.15
N ALA A 63 -9.15 23.05 -0.72
CA ALA A 63 -8.82 22.40 0.54
C ALA A 63 -7.35 21.95 0.61
N ALA A 64 -6.80 21.51 -0.52
CA ALA A 64 -5.40 21.14 -0.66
C ALA A 64 -4.46 22.33 -0.94
N GLY A 65 -4.96 23.57 -0.98
CA GLY A 65 -4.14 24.75 -1.28
C GLY A 65 -3.71 24.88 -2.75
N TYR A 66 -4.32 24.10 -3.66
CA TYR A 66 -4.02 24.14 -5.08
C TYR A 66 -4.97 25.05 -5.85
N THR A 67 -4.42 25.75 -6.84
CA THR A 67 -5.18 26.28 -7.96
C THR A 67 -5.26 25.23 -9.07
N ARG A 68 -6.13 25.43 -10.06
CA ARG A 68 -6.17 24.55 -11.23
C ARG A 68 -4.83 24.57 -11.97
N GLU A 69 -4.23 25.74 -12.11
CA GLU A 69 -3.00 25.96 -12.88
C GLU A 69 -1.80 25.33 -12.19
N SER A 70 -1.68 25.47 -10.86
CA SER A 70 -0.62 24.82 -10.08
C SER A 70 -0.77 23.30 -10.05
N PHE A 71 -2.00 22.79 -9.98
CA PHE A 71 -2.26 21.35 -10.09
C PHE A 71 -1.82 20.81 -11.46
N LEU A 72 -2.19 21.50 -12.54
CA LEU A 72 -1.79 21.10 -13.90
C LEU A 72 -0.28 21.20 -14.09
N ALA A 73 0.36 22.25 -13.61
CA ALA A 73 1.81 22.38 -13.67
C ALA A 73 2.53 21.24 -12.95
N LYS A 74 2.01 20.79 -11.79
CA LYS A 74 2.57 19.64 -11.08
C LYS A 74 2.35 18.32 -11.83
N ALA A 75 1.18 18.16 -12.44
CA ALA A 75 0.92 17.01 -13.30
C ALA A 75 1.87 16.99 -14.51
N ASP A 76 2.11 18.13 -15.15
CA ASP A 76 3.02 18.27 -16.28
C ASP A 76 4.49 18.03 -15.88
N GLU A 77 4.90 18.43 -14.67
CA GLU A 77 6.23 18.12 -14.12
C GLU A 77 6.45 16.61 -14.01
N ILE A 78 5.46 15.89 -13.46
CA ILE A 78 5.52 14.42 -13.32
C ILE A 78 5.49 13.73 -14.68
N LEU A 79 4.70 14.24 -15.62
CA LEU A 79 4.63 13.71 -16.99
C LEU A 79 5.90 13.99 -17.81
N GLY A 80 6.58 15.11 -17.53
CA GLY A 80 7.81 15.53 -18.19
C GLY A 80 9.07 14.81 -17.69
N ASP A 81 9.02 14.21 -16.50
CA ASP A 81 10.12 13.42 -15.94
C ASP A 81 9.75 11.93 -15.89
N GLU A 82 10.29 11.13 -16.83
CA GLU A 82 10.07 9.68 -16.90
C GLU A 82 10.41 8.96 -15.59
N ARG A 83 11.35 9.51 -14.80
CA ARG A 83 11.75 8.93 -13.51
C ARG A 83 10.69 9.10 -12.43
N GLN A 84 9.80 10.09 -12.56
CA GLN A 84 8.71 10.37 -11.62
C GLN A 84 7.45 9.55 -11.89
N TRP A 85 7.25 9.11 -13.15
CA TRP A 85 6.03 8.40 -13.54
C TRP A 85 5.77 7.13 -12.71
N VAL A 86 6.75 6.22 -12.65
CA VAL A 86 6.58 4.93 -11.95
C VAL A 86 6.42 5.13 -10.44
N PRO A 87 7.23 5.96 -9.74
CA PRO A 87 7.00 6.29 -8.34
C PRO A 87 5.62 6.89 -8.07
N PHE A 88 5.17 7.85 -8.88
CA PHE A 88 3.86 8.47 -8.74
C PHE A 88 2.73 7.44 -8.89
N GLN A 89 2.79 6.60 -9.94
CA GLN A 89 1.80 5.56 -10.17
C GLN A 89 1.73 4.57 -9.00
N LYS A 90 2.87 4.16 -8.44
CA LYS A 90 2.93 3.30 -7.25
C LYS A 90 2.27 3.95 -6.04
N ALA A 91 2.51 5.24 -5.81
CA ALA A 91 1.91 5.97 -4.70
C ALA A 91 0.39 6.09 -4.86
N VAL A 92 -0.09 6.38 -6.07
CA VAL A 92 -1.53 6.40 -6.39
C VAL A 92 -2.18 5.03 -6.13
N ASN A 93 -1.56 3.94 -6.59
CA ASN A 93 -2.06 2.59 -6.35
C ASN A 93 -2.10 2.26 -4.86
N ALA A 94 -1.03 2.53 -4.11
CA ALA A 94 -0.98 2.32 -2.67
C ALA A 94 -2.07 3.12 -1.94
N ARG A 95 -2.35 4.35 -2.39
CA ARG A 95 -3.43 5.16 -1.84
C ARG A 95 -4.79 4.54 -2.12
N ILE A 96 -5.04 4.07 -3.33
CA ILE A 96 -6.29 3.37 -3.68
C ILE A 96 -6.45 2.09 -2.85
N ASP A 97 -5.40 1.28 -2.74
CA ASP A 97 -5.42 0.06 -1.93
C ASP A 97 -5.74 0.35 -0.46
N SER A 98 -5.22 1.46 0.08
CA SER A 98 -5.52 1.90 1.45
C SER A 98 -7.00 2.21 1.70
N LEU A 99 -7.73 2.64 0.65
CA LEU A 99 -9.17 2.94 0.75
C LEU A 99 -10.03 1.67 0.67
N LEU A 100 -9.47 0.58 0.15
CA LEU A 100 -10.16 -0.72 0.00
C LEU A 100 -9.84 -1.68 1.14
N ALA A 101 -8.83 -1.39 1.96
CA ALA A 101 -8.45 -2.21 3.10
C ALA A 101 -9.61 -2.29 4.12
N PRO A 102 -10.04 -3.49 4.55
CA PRO A 102 -11.02 -3.62 5.62
C PRO A 102 -10.52 -2.93 6.89
N PRO A 103 -11.40 -2.32 7.71
CA PRO A 103 -11.04 -1.55 8.90
C PRO A 103 -10.28 -2.31 10.01
N ALA A 104 -9.88 -3.58 9.79
CA ALA A 104 -9.12 -4.41 10.73
C ALA A 104 -7.64 -4.61 10.35
N ALA A 105 -7.15 -4.15 9.20
CA ALA A 105 -5.79 -4.44 8.73
C ALA A 105 -4.73 -3.36 9.05
N SER A 106 -5.12 -2.22 9.63
CA SER A 106 -4.21 -1.10 9.94
C SER A 106 -3.28 -1.34 11.16
N ALA A 107 -3.33 -2.52 11.80
CA ALA A 107 -2.53 -2.82 12.99
C ALA A 107 -1.25 -3.64 12.72
N ALA A 108 -0.88 -3.90 11.46
CA ALA A 108 0.34 -4.63 11.14
C ALA A 108 1.43 -3.68 10.60
N ALA A 109 2.19 -3.08 11.52
CA ALA A 109 3.50 -2.52 11.22
C ALA A 109 4.43 -3.61 10.65
N PRO A 110 5.42 -3.25 9.79
CA PRO A 110 6.25 -4.22 9.10
C PRO A 110 7.27 -4.82 10.07
N GLY A 111 7.07 -6.08 10.45
CA GLY A 111 7.99 -6.76 11.36
C GLY A 111 7.61 -8.20 11.65
N ALA A 112 7.60 -9.07 10.64
CA ALA A 112 7.70 -10.52 10.85
C ALA A 112 8.20 -11.22 9.59
N ASN A 113 9.51 -11.24 9.42
CA ASN A 113 10.17 -12.36 8.77
C ASN A 113 9.87 -13.62 9.60
N THR A 114 9.38 -14.69 8.97
CA THR A 114 9.91 -16.07 9.02
C THR A 114 8.81 -17.02 8.53
N GLY A 115 9.15 -17.83 7.52
CA GLY A 115 8.21 -18.70 6.82
C GLY A 115 7.62 -19.82 7.67
N ASN A 116 6.49 -20.35 7.18
CA ASN A 116 6.26 -21.77 6.94
C ASN A 116 4.88 -21.92 6.26
N GLY A 117 4.78 -22.85 5.31
CA GLY A 117 3.68 -22.97 4.35
C GLY A 117 2.30 -23.32 4.93
N PRO A 118 1.28 -23.47 4.06
CA PRO A 118 -0.11 -23.58 4.46
C PRO A 118 -0.41 -24.89 5.19
N GLN A 119 -0.79 -24.80 6.47
CA GLN A 119 -1.37 -25.93 7.20
C GLN A 119 -2.76 -26.23 6.65
N LYS A 120 -2.88 -27.39 5.98
CA LYS A 120 -4.16 -28.02 5.65
C LYS A 120 -4.87 -28.42 6.94
N VAL A 121 -5.91 -27.69 7.32
CA VAL A 121 -6.83 -28.07 8.39
C VAL A 121 -7.82 -29.10 7.85
N ALA A 122 -7.71 -30.36 8.28
CA ALA A 122 -8.68 -31.40 7.98
C ALA A 122 -9.92 -31.27 8.91
N PRO A 123 -11.15 -31.45 8.42
CA PRO A 123 -12.35 -31.34 9.24
C PRO A 123 -12.53 -32.58 10.12
N LYS A 124 -12.68 -32.36 11.43
CA LYS A 124 -12.88 -33.42 12.43
C LYS A 124 -14.37 -33.79 12.48
N MET A 125 -14.74 -34.96 11.96
CA MET A 125 -16.11 -35.49 12.04
C MET A 125 -16.52 -35.80 13.50
N PRO A 126 -17.79 -35.57 13.91
CA PRO A 126 -18.30 -35.92 15.23
C PRO A 126 -18.51 -37.44 15.37
N LYS A 127 -18.18 -38.00 16.55
CA LYS A 127 -18.44 -39.41 16.88
C LYS A 127 -19.92 -39.64 17.23
N PRO A 128 -20.53 -40.79 16.88
CA PRO A 128 -21.92 -41.10 17.23
C PRO A 128 -22.11 -41.37 18.73
N GLN A 129 -23.16 -40.81 19.33
CA GLN A 129 -23.59 -41.15 20.71
C GLN A 129 -24.41 -42.45 20.73
N PRO A 130 -24.24 -43.33 21.72
CA PRO A 130 -25.01 -44.56 21.85
C PRO A 130 -26.38 -44.37 22.55
N ASN A 131 -27.35 -45.12 22.05
CA ASN A 131 -28.76 -45.28 22.45
C ASN A 131 -29.07 -45.19 23.96
N MET A 132 -30.18 -44.52 24.30
CA MET A 132 -30.90 -44.71 25.57
C MET A 132 -31.96 -45.83 25.46
N PRO A 133 -32.26 -46.55 26.55
CA PRO A 133 -33.15 -47.70 26.56
C PRO A 133 -34.65 -47.36 26.65
N ALA A 134 -35.45 -48.30 26.17
CA ALA A 134 -36.91 -48.27 26.03
C ALA A 134 -37.66 -48.07 27.37
N HIS A 135 -38.64 -47.15 27.38
CA HIS A 135 -39.63 -47.04 28.45
C HIS A 135 -40.96 -47.66 28.01
N LYS A 136 -41.34 -48.74 28.68
CA LYS A 136 -42.68 -49.35 28.65
C LYS A 136 -43.69 -48.47 29.39
N GLY A 137 -44.95 -48.56 28.97
CA GLY A 137 -46.13 -48.10 29.71
C GLY A 137 -47.01 -47.26 28.78
N GLY A 138 -48.23 -47.63 28.42
CA GLY A 138 -49.17 -48.56 29.05
C GLY A 138 -50.54 -47.88 28.96
N VAL A 139 -51.36 -48.33 28.03
CA VAL A 139 -52.69 -47.79 27.72
C VAL A 139 -53.68 -48.18 28.82
N ARG A 140 -54.40 -47.20 29.37
CA ARG A 140 -55.86 -47.26 29.62
C ARG A 140 -56.44 -45.86 29.51
#